data_AF-A0A6A6C1I4-F1
#
_entry.id   AF-A0A6A6C1I4-F1
#
_cell.length_a   1.000
_cell.length_b   1.000
_cell.length_c   1.000
_cell.angle_alpha   90.00
_cell.angle_beta   90.00
_cell.angle_gamma   90.00
#
_symmetry.space_group_name_H-M   'P 1'
#
loop_
_entity.id
_entity.type
_entity.pdbx_description
1 polymer ?
#
loop_
_entity_poly.entity_id
_entity_poly.type
_entity_poly.pdbx_seq_one_letter_code
_entity_poly.pdbx_strand_id
1 'polypeptide(L)'
;MTSPLPPPTPNQPYVTVSPIPGGFITLADHFFIHPVADPSAKRTVPSLTFLITHPGTEAFSSNSTKKPFHLMFDLGLRKSQSRYPQVLQKHIDGRAPFQLEPGVAAQLREGGMEPGEVDLVILSHVHYDHHGDPEDFPNALFRVGHGALDVLKYGLGGTASHQHFVPDTLPSERTAELSDPEGWKPLGPFPATLDLFGDGSVYVIDTPGHLPGHVNLLCRMKERWVLLCGDAFHDRRLLTGEKEIGTWEGAGGETICIHVDKELAGESIRRLREFDRLTGEECELIAAHEEVWLERNREKIFPGVL
;
A
#
# COMPACT_ATOMS: atom_id res chain seq x y z
N MET A 1 -9.12 24.22 13.04
CA MET A 1 -9.76 23.79 11.78
C MET A 1 -10.57 22.55 12.11
N THR A 2 -11.72 22.33 11.47
CA THR A 2 -12.53 21.13 11.70
C THR A 2 -11.88 19.92 11.06
N SER A 3 -11.84 18.78 11.77
CA SER A 3 -11.32 17.50 11.26
C SER A 3 -12.05 17.12 9.96
N PRO A 4 -11.33 16.68 8.90
CA PRO A 4 -11.91 16.25 7.62
C PRO A 4 -12.53 14.86 7.69
N LEU A 5 -12.38 14.16 8.82
CA LEU A 5 -12.85 12.80 9.01
C LEU A 5 -14.38 12.77 9.16
N PRO A 6 -15.08 11.82 8.50
CA PRO A 6 -16.52 11.65 8.69
C PRO A 6 -16.85 11.39 10.16
N PRO A 7 -17.86 12.04 10.76
CA PRO A 7 -18.28 11.75 12.13
C PRO A 7 -18.81 10.31 12.26
N PRO A 8 -18.78 9.72 13.46
CA PRO A 8 -19.33 8.38 13.67
C PRO A 8 -20.86 8.41 13.55
N THR A 9 -21.43 7.40 12.88
CA THR A 9 -22.88 7.22 12.80
C THR A 9 -23.34 6.15 13.79
N PRO A 10 -24.61 6.18 14.26
CA PRO A 10 -25.15 5.12 15.11
C PRO A 10 -24.99 3.73 14.45
N ASN A 11 -24.54 2.74 15.23
CA ASN A 11 -24.35 1.34 14.80
C ASN A 11 -23.34 1.13 13.65
N GLN A 12 -22.47 2.09 13.37
CA GLN A 12 -21.41 1.94 12.38
C GLN A 12 -20.39 0.85 12.79
N PRO A 13 -19.95 -0.01 11.87
CA PRO A 13 -18.86 -0.94 12.13
C PRO A 13 -17.50 -0.23 12.22
N TYR A 14 -16.62 -0.79 13.06
CA TYR A 14 -15.22 -0.38 13.19
C TYR A 14 -14.34 -1.56 12.82
N VAL A 15 -13.27 -1.30 12.08
CA VAL A 15 -12.31 -2.34 11.72
C VAL A 15 -11.19 -2.43 12.76
N THR A 16 -10.53 -3.58 12.81
CA THR A 16 -9.19 -3.71 13.39
C THR A 16 -8.16 -3.76 12.27
N VAL A 17 -6.96 -3.24 12.54
CA VAL A 17 -5.85 -3.22 11.58
C VAL A 17 -4.64 -3.86 12.24
N SER A 18 -4.04 -4.87 11.60
CA SER A 18 -2.85 -5.58 12.07
C SER A 18 -1.73 -5.45 11.04
N PRO A 19 -0.59 -4.80 11.36
CA PRO A 19 0.56 -4.76 10.48
C PRO A 19 1.22 -6.14 10.39
N ILE A 20 1.64 -6.51 9.18
CA ILE A 20 2.43 -7.72 8.90
C ILE A 20 3.64 -7.26 8.06
N PRO A 21 4.89 -7.41 8.55
CA PRO A 21 6.08 -7.10 7.77
C PRO A 21 6.21 -8.10 6.62
N GLY A 22 5.90 -7.69 5.40
CA GLY A 22 5.97 -8.51 4.18
C GLY A 22 7.38 -8.68 3.64
N GLY A 23 8.38 -8.77 4.52
CA GLY A 23 9.80 -8.81 4.18
C GLY A 23 10.47 -7.43 4.21
N PHE A 24 11.76 -7.40 3.87
CA PHE A 24 12.61 -6.22 3.94
C PHE A 24 13.53 -6.10 2.72
N ILE A 25 13.75 -4.88 2.25
CA ILE A 25 14.65 -4.54 1.14
C ILE A 25 15.52 -3.33 1.51
N THR A 26 16.70 -3.22 0.90
CA THR A 26 17.59 -2.07 1.10
C THR A 26 17.48 -1.08 -0.05
N LEU A 27 17.15 0.16 0.30
CA LEU A 27 16.93 1.27 -0.61
C LEU A 27 18.02 2.34 -0.43
N ALA A 28 18.51 2.91 -1.53
CA ALA A 28 19.48 4.02 -1.47
C ALA A 28 18.74 5.36 -1.42
N ASP A 29 19.00 6.16 -0.38
CA ASP A 29 18.20 7.34 -0.04
C ASP A 29 18.10 8.35 -1.18
N HIS A 30 19.16 8.50 -1.98
CA HIS A 30 19.23 9.50 -3.06
C HIS A 30 18.21 9.27 -4.18
N PHE A 31 17.66 8.06 -4.31
CA PHE A 31 16.58 7.78 -5.26
C PHE A 31 15.20 8.23 -4.75
N PHE A 32 15.04 8.40 -3.44
CA PHE A 32 13.73 8.60 -2.81
C PHE A 32 13.57 10.01 -2.20
N ILE A 33 14.65 10.62 -1.71
CA ILE A 33 14.61 11.92 -1.04
C ILE A 33 15.68 12.89 -1.54
N HIS A 34 15.39 14.19 -1.41
CA HIS A 34 16.30 15.28 -1.70
C HIS A 34 16.15 16.42 -0.66
N PRO A 35 17.23 17.12 -0.25
CA PRO A 35 18.62 16.74 -0.46
C PRO A 35 19.00 15.56 0.46
N VAL A 36 19.91 14.70 0.01
CA VAL A 36 20.54 13.69 0.87
C VAL A 36 21.79 14.25 1.54
N ALA A 37 22.03 13.88 2.80
CA ALA A 37 23.24 14.28 3.52
C ALA A 37 24.47 13.46 3.06
N ASP A 38 24.27 12.18 2.77
CA ASP A 38 25.27 11.25 2.24
C ASP A 38 24.67 10.54 1.01
N PRO A 39 25.23 10.73 -0.20
CA PRO A 39 24.75 10.07 -1.42
C PRO A 39 24.82 8.53 -1.39
N SER A 40 25.68 7.98 -0.53
CA SER A 40 25.86 6.54 -0.35
C SER A 40 24.93 5.94 0.72
N ALA A 41 24.15 6.77 1.43
CA ALA A 41 23.24 6.32 2.46
C ALA A 41 22.21 5.33 1.89
N LYS A 42 22.02 4.24 2.63
CA LYS A 42 21.03 3.21 2.35
C LYS A 42 20.31 2.83 3.64
N ARG A 43 19.05 2.44 3.51
CA ARG A 43 18.21 1.96 4.63
C ARG A 43 17.55 0.65 4.25
N THR A 44 17.59 -0.31 5.17
CA THR A 44 16.78 -1.53 5.07
C THR A 44 15.40 -1.23 5.62
N VAL A 45 14.40 -1.26 4.75
CA VAL A 45 13.02 -0.89 5.05
C VAL A 45 12.11 -2.10 4.91
N PRO A 46 11.00 -2.17 5.65
CA PRO A 46 9.99 -3.20 5.45
C PRO A 46 9.22 -2.97 4.14
N SER A 47 8.58 -4.01 3.64
CA SER A 47 7.41 -3.88 2.76
C SER A 47 6.17 -4.18 3.62
N LEU A 48 5.64 -3.16 4.30
CA LEU A 48 4.53 -3.33 5.23
C LEU A 48 3.24 -3.71 4.49
N THR A 49 2.53 -4.65 5.08
CA THR A 49 1.19 -5.06 4.67
C THR A 49 0.27 -5.01 5.87
N PHE A 50 -1.04 -5.02 5.65
CA PHE A 50 -1.99 -4.89 6.74
C PHE A 50 -3.15 -5.86 6.56
N LEU A 51 -3.47 -6.59 7.63
CA LEU A 51 -4.72 -7.31 7.75
C LEU A 51 -5.75 -6.39 8.39
N ILE A 52 -6.78 -6.04 7.63
CA ILE A 52 -7.96 -5.31 8.07
C ILE A 52 -9.08 -6.31 8.31
N THR A 53 -9.60 -6.36 9.53
CA THR A 53 -10.76 -7.22 9.86
C THR A 53 -11.98 -6.37 10.10
N HIS A 54 -12.98 -6.56 9.26
CA HIS A 54 -14.30 -5.98 9.39
C HIS A 54 -15.22 -6.95 10.15
N PRO A 55 -16.07 -6.49 11.10
CA PRO A 55 -16.89 -7.38 11.94
C PRO A 55 -17.97 -8.16 11.16
N GLY A 56 -18.32 -7.70 9.96
CA GLY A 56 -19.20 -8.37 9.00
C GLY A 56 -19.85 -7.38 8.04
N THR A 57 -19.96 -7.72 6.75
CA THR A 57 -20.42 -6.81 5.68
C THR A 57 -21.32 -7.52 4.67
N GLU A 58 -22.17 -6.76 3.99
CA GLU A 58 -23.01 -7.23 2.88
C GLU A 58 -22.42 -6.89 1.49
N ALA A 59 -21.38 -6.06 1.42
CA ALA A 59 -20.87 -5.51 0.16
C ALA A 59 -20.25 -6.55 -0.80
N PHE A 60 -19.82 -7.70 -0.27
CA PHE A 60 -19.10 -8.74 -1.02
C PHE A 60 -19.73 -10.14 -0.91
N SER A 61 -20.89 -10.27 -0.25
CA SER A 61 -21.60 -11.54 -0.10
C SER A 61 -23.08 -11.39 -0.40
N SER A 62 -23.64 -12.29 -1.22
CA SER A 62 -25.07 -12.35 -1.48
C SER A 62 -25.90 -12.83 -0.27
N ASN A 63 -25.23 -13.37 0.75
CA ASN A 63 -25.83 -13.76 2.02
C ASN A 63 -25.27 -12.85 3.12
N SER A 64 -26.11 -12.11 3.83
CA SER A 64 -25.73 -11.34 5.03
C SER A 64 -25.03 -12.28 6.02
N THR A 65 -23.71 -12.28 6.04
CA THR A 65 -22.93 -13.10 6.97
C THR A 65 -22.58 -12.27 8.20
N LYS A 66 -22.96 -12.75 9.38
CA LYS A 66 -22.48 -12.23 10.69
C LYS A 66 -21.02 -12.63 10.97
N LYS A 67 -20.26 -13.04 9.95
CA LYS A 67 -18.88 -13.48 10.09
C LYS A 67 -17.95 -12.29 9.81
N PRO A 68 -16.78 -12.23 10.46
CA PRO A 68 -15.75 -11.28 10.07
C PRO A 68 -15.41 -11.40 8.59
N PHE A 69 -15.10 -10.26 7.98
CA PHE A 69 -14.57 -10.17 6.62
C PHE A 69 -13.11 -9.71 6.71
N HIS A 70 -12.23 -10.45 6.05
CA HIS A 70 -10.79 -10.26 6.14
C HIS A 70 -10.25 -9.67 4.82
N LEU A 71 -9.71 -8.46 4.93
CA LEU A 71 -9.09 -7.70 3.86
C LEU A 71 -7.59 -7.61 4.10
N MET A 72 -6.78 -8.04 3.14
CA MET A 72 -5.37 -7.68 3.09
C MET A 72 -5.18 -6.41 2.26
N PHE A 73 -4.40 -5.47 2.78
CA PHE A 73 -3.85 -4.35 2.02
C PHE A 73 -2.36 -4.59 1.77
N ASP A 74 -2.03 -4.82 0.51
CA ASP A 74 -0.76 -5.39 0.04
C ASP A 74 -0.44 -6.78 0.60
N LEU A 75 0.51 -7.46 -0.05
CA LEU A 75 1.05 -8.78 0.29
C LEU A 75 2.59 -8.78 0.37
N GLY A 76 3.23 -7.62 0.22
CA GLY A 76 4.66 -7.43 0.44
C GLY A 76 5.51 -8.07 -0.64
N LEU A 77 6.70 -8.53 -0.26
CA LEU A 77 7.60 -9.28 -1.13
C LEU A 77 7.15 -10.75 -1.24
N ARG A 78 7.44 -11.37 -2.38
CA ARG A 78 7.39 -12.84 -2.50
C ARG A 78 8.35 -13.49 -1.50
N LYS A 79 7.92 -14.60 -0.89
CA LYS A 79 8.66 -15.31 0.18
C LYS A 79 9.99 -15.93 -0.26
N SER A 80 10.23 -16.07 -1.56
CA SER A 80 11.53 -16.48 -2.10
C SER A 80 11.82 -15.82 -3.44
N GLN A 81 13.12 -15.62 -3.74
CA GLN A 81 13.54 -15.06 -5.02
C GLN A 81 13.02 -15.91 -6.18
N SER A 82 13.06 -17.24 -6.07
CA SER A 82 12.63 -18.17 -7.13
C SER A 82 11.15 -18.05 -7.52
N ARG A 83 10.31 -17.44 -6.67
CA ARG A 83 8.90 -17.16 -6.99
C ARG A 83 8.72 -15.91 -7.85
N TYR A 84 9.72 -15.04 -7.93
CA TYR A 84 9.70 -13.94 -8.88
C TYR A 84 10.01 -14.43 -10.30
N PRO A 85 9.41 -13.81 -11.32
CA PRO A 85 9.90 -13.89 -12.70
C PRO A 85 11.39 -13.54 -12.77
N GLN A 86 12.13 -14.18 -13.69
CA GLN A 86 13.60 -14.07 -13.76
C GLN A 86 14.12 -12.63 -13.83
N VAL A 87 13.39 -11.73 -14.50
CA VAL A 87 13.75 -10.31 -14.59
C VAL A 87 13.72 -9.62 -13.21
N LEU A 88 12.76 -9.98 -12.36
CA LEU A 88 12.61 -9.45 -11.01
C LEU A 88 13.57 -10.12 -10.02
N GLN A 89 14.01 -11.37 -10.25
CA GLN A 89 15.03 -12.00 -9.39
C GLN A 89 16.33 -11.18 -9.33
N LYS A 90 16.81 -10.73 -10.50
CA LYS A 90 17.98 -9.86 -10.59
C LYS A 90 17.73 -8.48 -9.97
N HIS A 91 16.49 -7.98 -10.07
CA HIS A 91 16.12 -6.72 -9.42
C HIS A 91 16.27 -6.82 -7.90
N ILE A 92 15.81 -7.94 -7.31
CA ILE A 92 15.93 -8.19 -5.87
C ILE A 92 17.40 -8.26 -5.41
N ASP A 93 18.32 -8.82 -6.22
CA ASP A 93 19.75 -8.83 -5.86
C ASP A 93 20.31 -7.41 -5.62
N GLY A 94 19.82 -6.43 -6.39
CA GLY A 94 20.16 -5.01 -6.22
C GLY A 94 19.60 -4.37 -4.95
N ARG A 95 18.71 -5.07 -4.22
CA ARG A 95 18.09 -4.64 -2.97
C ARG A 95 18.73 -5.25 -1.72
N ALA A 96 19.88 -5.92 -1.86
CA ALA A 96 20.58 -6.54 -0.74
C ALA A 96 21.13 -5.49 0.27
N PRO A 97 21.18 -5.83 1.58
CA PRO A 97 20.55 -7.00 2.19
C PRO A 97 19.02 -6.93 2.10
N PHE A 98 18.38 -8.07 1.83
CA PHE A 98 16.93 -8.23 1.81
C PHE A 98 16.55 -9.45 2.67
N GLN A 99 15.31 -9.49 3.13
CA GLN A 99 14.72 -10.62 3.84
C GLN A 99 13.34 -10.91 3.23
N LEU A 100 13.16 -12.11 2.68
CA LEU A 100 11.91 -12.51 2.00
C LEU A 100 11.04 -13.42 2.87
N GLU A 101 11.66 -14.34 3.61
CA GLU A 101 10.97 -15.27 4.50
C GLU A 101 10.53 -14.58 5.81
N PRO A 102 9.43 -15.06 6.43
CA PRO A 102 8.64 -16.24 6.05
C PRO A 102 7.53 -15.96 5.01
N GLY A 103 7.34 -14.69 4.61
CA GLY A 103 6.24 -14.24 3.75
C GLY A 103 4.93 -14.06 4.52
N VAL A 104 4.00 -13.28 3.97
CA VAL A 104 2.74 -12.90 4.65
C VAL A 104 1.87 -14.10 4.98
N ALA A 105 1.71 -15.04 4.04
CA ALA A 105 0.88 -16.22 4.23
C ALA A 105 1.38 -17.16 5.34
N ALA A 106 2.69 -17.20 5.60
CA ALA A 106 3.24 -17.97 6.72
C ALA A 106 2.99 -17.25 8.05
N GLN A 107 3.17 -15.93 8.10
CA GLN A 107 2.90 -15.12 9.30
C GLN A 107 1.42 -15.17 9.72
N LEU A 108 0.49 -15.20 8.76
CA LEU A 108 -0.93 -15.42 9.04
C LEU A 108 -1.15 -16.75 9.77
N ARG A 109 -0.56 -17.84 9.27
CA ARG A 109 -0.68 -19.18 9.91
C ARG A 109 -0.05 -19.20 11.30
N GLU A 110 1.12 -18.58 11.46
CA GLU A 110 1.80 -18.48 12.76
C GLU A 110 0.95 -17.72 13.79
N GLY A 111 0.20 -16.70 13.36
CA GLY A 111 -0.75 -15.98 14.20
C GLY A 111 -2.15 -16.62 14.27
N GLY A 112 -2.35 -17.82 13.72
CA GLY A 112 -3.57 -18.62 13.88
C GLY A 112 -4.68 -18.36 12.87
N MET A 113 -4.38 -17.74 11.72
CA MET A 113 -5.30 -17.54 10.60
C MET A 113 -4.81 -18.26 9.35
N GLU A 114 -5.65 -19.07 8.73
CA GLU A 114 -5.32 -19.66 7.43
C GLU A 114 -5.43 -18.61 6.32
N PRO A 115 -4.47 -18.51 5.38
CA PRO A 115 -4.56 -17.59 4.25
C PRO A 115 -5.81 -17.76 3.36
N GLY A 116 -6.45 -18.95 3.41
CA GLY A 116 -7.72 -19.20 2.76
C GLY A 116 -8.92 -18.50 3.42
N GLU A 117 -8.75 -17.90 4.60
CA GLU A 117 -9.76 -17.09 5.29
C GLU A 117 -9.75 -15.62 4.83
N VAL A 118 -8.75 -15.19 4.04
CA VAL A 118 -8.72 -13.85 3.45
C VAL A 118 -9.75 -13.76 2.32
N ASP A 119 -10.70 -12.84 2.43
CA ASP A 119 -11.78 -12.64 1.46
C ASP A 119 -11.35 -11.73 0.31
N LEU A 120 -10.55 -10.72 0.61
CA LEU A 120 -10.16 -9.68 -0.34
C LEU A 120 -8.70 -9.27 -0.14
N VAL A 121 -7.98 -9.11 -1.24
CA VAL A 121 -6.69 -8.41 -1.30
C VAL A 121 -6.89 -7.16 -2.13
N ILE A 122 -6.61 -5.99 -1.55
CA ILE A 122 -6.42 -4.75 -2.30
C ILE A 122 -4.92 -4.48 -2.35
N LEU A 123 -4.37 -4.33 -3.55
CA LEU A 123 -3.01 -3.83 -3.69
C LEU A 123 -3.04 -2.30 -3.78
N SER A 124 -2.20 -1.64 -2.99
CA SER A 124 -1.96 -0.20 -3.12
C SER A 124 -1.51 0.13 -4.53
N HIS A 125 -0.65 -0.72 -5.11
CA HIS A 125 -0.24 -0.70 -6.52
C HIS A 125 0.48 -2.02 -6.86
N VAL A 126 0.96 -2.16 -8.10
CA VAL A 126 1.43 -3.46 -8.65
C VAL A 126 2.95 -3.59 -8.76
N HIS A 127 3.73 -2.87 -7.94
CA HIS A 127 5.17 -3.12 -7.84
C HIS A 127 5.48 -4.46 -7.16
N TYR A 128 6.70 -4.93 -7.37
CA TYR A 128 7.15 -6.28 -7.05
C TYR A 128 7.10 -6.59 -5.54
N ASP A 129 7.22 -5.56 -4.72
CA ASP A 129 7.26 -5.57 -3.27
C ASP A 129 5.91 -5.28 -2.60
N HIS A 130 4.83 -5.27 -3.39
CA HIS A 130 3.46 -5.07 -2.89
C HIS A 130 2.55 -6.27 -3.19
N HIS A 131 2.74 -6.96 -4.30
CA HIS A 131 1.82 -8.03 -4.71
C HIS A 131 2.07 -9.37 -4.02
N GLY A 132 3.19 -9.54 -3.32
CA GLY A 132 3.56 -10.77 -2.60
C GLY A 132 3.37 -12.03 -3.43
N ASP A 133 2.80 -13.06 -2.80
CA ASP A 133 2.51 -14.37 -3.39
C ASP A 133 1.00 -14.62 -3.51
N PRO A 134 0.33 -14.13 -4.55
CA PRO A 134 -1.12 -14.29 -4.74
C PRO A 134 -1.58 -15.75 -4.71
N GLU A 135 -0.73 -16.68 -5.14
CA GLU A 135 -1.03 -18.10 -5.16
C GLU A 135 -1.19 -18.73 -3.75
N ASP A 136 -0.72 -18.07 -2.70
CA ASP A 136 -0.89 -18.52 -1.31
C ASP A 136 -2.27 -18.13 -0.73
N PHE A 137 -3.08 -17.36 -1.46
CA PHE A 137 -4.42 -16.86 -1.07
C PHE A 137 -5.51 -17.39 -2.02
N PRO A 138 -5.91 -18.67 -1.89
CA PRO A 138 -6.71 -19.36 -2.91
C PRO A 138 -8.16 -18.86 -3.03
N ASN A 139 -8.70 -18.26 -1.97
CA ASN A 139 -10.10 -17.83 -1.90
C ASN A 139 -10.28 -16.31 -2.10
N ALA A 140 -9.21 -15.52 -1.94
CA ALA A 140 -9.31 -14.08 -1.97
C ALA A 140 -9.69 -13.55 -3.35
N LEU A 141 -10.58 -12.58 -3.41
CA LEU A 141 -10.70 -11.71 -4.57
C LEU A 141 -9.54 -10.71 -4.58
N PHE A 142 -9.09 -10.29 -5.76
CA PHE A 142 -8.05 -9.28 -5.91
C PHE A 142 -8.64 -8.01 -6.52
N ARG A 143 -8.29 -6.88 -5.93
CA ARG A 143 -8.62 -5.55 -6.44
C ARG A 143 -7.37 -4.70 -6.54
N VAL A 144 -7.28 -3.95 -7.62
CA VAL A 144 -6.21 -2.98 -7.90
C VAL A 144 -6.86 -1.68 -8.34
N GLY A 145 -6.17 -0.54 -8.23
CA GLY A 145 -6.72 0.72 -8.72
C GLY A 145 -6.92 0.74 -10.23
N HIS A 146 -7.72 1.69 -10.69
CA HIS A 146 -8.03 1.87 -12.11
C HIS A 146 -6.76 2.10 -12.94
N GLY A 147 -6.59 1.34 -14.03
CA GLY A 147 -5.42 1.37 -14.91
C GLY A 147 -4.24 0.51 -14.46
N ALA A 148 -4.27 -0.12 -13.28
CA ALA A 148 -3.16 -0.96 -12.81
C ALA A 148 -3.01 -2.27 -13.60
N LEU A 149 -4.09 -2.83 -14.17
CA LEU A 149 -3.98 -4.02 -15.03
C LEU A 149 -3.33 -3.71 -16.37
N ASP A 150 -3.51 -2.49 -16.89
CA ASP A 150 -2.80 -2.04 -18.09
C ASP A 150 -1.29 -1.92 -17.82
N VAL A 151 -0.89 -1.46 -16.63
CA VAL A 151 0.52 -1.47 -16.21
C VAL A 151 1.08 -2.90 -16.17
N LEU A 152 0.36 -3.86 -15.59
CA LEU A 152 0.79 -5.26 -15.58
C LEU A 152 0.92 -5.83 -16.99
N LYS A 153 -0.02 -5.50 -17.88
CA LYS A 153 -0.11 -6.07 -19.23
C LYS A 153 0.89 -5.48 -20.20
N TYR A 154 1.09 -4.16 -20.16
CA TYR A 154 1.86 -3.43 -21.17
C TYR A 154 3.17 -2.83 -20.62
N GLY A 155 3.37 -2.87 -19.31
CA GLY A 155 4.47 -2.18 -18.65
C GLY A 155 4.32 -0.67 -18.69
N LEU A 156 5.43 0.04 -18.43
CA LEU A 156 5.50 1.50 -18.50
C LEU A 156 6.35 1.97 -19.67
N GLY A 157 5.97 3.11 -20.25
CA GLY A 157 6.75 3.79 -21.29
C GLY A 157 7.73 4.83 -20.74
N GLY A 158 8.49 5.43 -21.65
CA GLY A 158 9.33 6.60 -21.35
C GLY A 158 10.42 6.33 -20.32
N THR A 159 10.64 7.29 -19.41
CA THR A 159 11.68 7.23 -18.38
C THR A 159 11.43 6.16 -17.32
N ALA A 160 10.20 5.62 -17.23
CA ALA A 160 9.82 4.57 -16.28
C ALA A 160 9.94 3.15 -16.85
N SER A 161 10.39 2.98 -18.10
CA SER A 161 10.49 1.65 -18.75
C SER A 161 11.48 0.69 -18.08
N HIS A 162 12.31 1.20 -17.17
CA HIS A 162 13.24 0.41 -16.35
C HIS A 162 12.52 -0.35 -15.21
N GLN A 163 11.26 -0.03 -14.93
CA GLN A 163 10.43 -0.74 -13.96
C GLN A 163 9.82 -1.98 -14.62
N HIS A 164 9.80 -3.10 -13.91
CA HIS A 164 9.42 -4.40 -14.46
C HIS A 164 8.05 -4.85 -13.96
N PHE A 165 7.15 -5.14 -14.90
CA PHE A 165 5.81 -5.67 -14.65
C PHE A 165 5.57 -6.93 -15.47
N VAL A 166 4.80 -7.86 -14.91
CA VAL A 166 4.54 -9.15 -15.55
C VAL A 166 3.03 -9.41 -15.59
N PRO A 167 2.43 -9.66 -16.78
CA PRO A 167 0.98 -9.78 -16.95
C PRO A 167 0.33 -10.82 -16.05
N ASP A 168 0.99 -11.96 -15.84
CA ASP A 168 0.45 -13.11 -15.11
C ASP A 168 0.81 -13.10 -13.61
N THR A 169 1.16 -11.92 -13.07
CA THR A 169 1.48 -11.76 -11.65
C THR A 169 0.28 -12.05 -10.75
N LEU A 170 -0.94 -11.69 -11.19
CA LEU A 170 -2.18 -11.82 -10.43
C LEU A 170 -3.12 -12.86 -11.06
N PRO A 171 -3.96 -13.54 -10.26
CA PRO A 171 -4.92 -14.52 -10.75
C PRO A 171 -6.04 -13.84 -11.56
N SER A 172 -5.97 -13.93 -12.89
CA SER A 172 -6.88 -13.22 -13.81
C SER A 172 -8.37 -13.46 -13.55
N GLU A 173 -8.73 -14.66 -13.09
CA GLU A 173 -10.11 -15.07 -12.84
C GLU A 173 -10.72 -14.50 -11.55
N ARG A 174 -9.88 -13.95 -10.65
CA ARG A 174 -10.30 -13.33 -9.38
C ARG A 174 -9.85 -11.89 -9.24
N THR A 175 -9.20 -11.33 -10.25
CA THR A 175 -8.67 -9.95 -10.23
C THR A 175 -9.57 -9.02 -11.03
N ALA A 176 -9.89 -7.86 -10.46
CA ALA A 176 -10.59 -6.79 -11.16
C ALA A 176 -10.04 -5.42 -10.72
N GLU A 177 -10.17 -4.41 -11.58
CA GLU A 177 -9.90 -3.03 -11.17
C GLU A 177 -11.06 -2.48 -10.34
N LEU A 178 -10.73 -1.56 -9.44
CA LEU A 178 -11.71 -0.64 -8.88
C LEU A 178 -12.26 0.26 -9.99
N SER A 179 -13.45 0.83 -9.77
CA SER A 179 -14.05 1.75 -10.74
C SER A 179 -13.20 2.99 -10.94
N ASP A 180 -13.38 3.65 -12.08
CA ASP A 180 -12.73 4.92 -12.39
C ASP A 180 -12.99 5.96 -11.26
N PRO A 181 -11.93 6.59 -10.70
CA PRO A 181 -12.04 7.58 -9.64
C PRO A 181 -12.78 8.86 -10.05
N GLU A 182 -13.00 9.14 -11.34
CA GLU A 182 -13.80 10.30 -11.79
C GLU A 182 -15.23 10.32 -11.21
N GLY A 183 -15.78 9.14 -10.88
CA GLY A 183 -17.11 8.99 -10.27
C GLY A 183 -17.14 8.97 -8.74
N TRP A 184 -15.97 9.07 -8.09
CA TRP A 184 -15.85 8.95 -6.63
C TRP A 184 -16.15 10.27 -5.92
N LYS A 185 -16.26 10.24 -4.59
CA LYS A 185 -16.63 11.42 -3.79
C LYS A 185 -15.41 12.04 -3.10
N PRO A 186 -15.33 13.36 -2.94
CA PRO A 186 -14.23 13.97 -2.20
C PRO A 186 -14.36 13.72 -0.68
N LEU A 187 -13.23 13.62 0.00
CA LEU A 187 -13.13 13.55 1.47
C LEU A 187 -11.92 14.37 1.92
N GLY A 188 -12.16 15.46 2.64
CA GLY A 188 -11.09 16.36 3.08
C GLY A 188 -10.29 16.92 1.89
N PRO A 189 -8.95 16.81 1.89
CA PRO A 189 -8.11 17.27 0.78
C PRO A 189 -8.08 16.28 -0.40
N PHE A 190 -8.69 15.10 -0.29
CA PHE A 190 -8.68 14.07 -1.33
C PHE A 190 -9.86 14.26 -2.29
N PRO A 191 -9.62 14.41 -3.61
CA PRO A 191 -10.68 14.67 -4.58
C PRO A 191 -11.56 13.46 -4.86
N ALA A 192 -11.03 12.24 -4.74
CA ALA A 192 -11.71 11.01 -5.11
C ALA A 192 -11.50 9.92 -4.04
N THR A 193 -12.60 9.55 -3.38
CA THR A 193 -12.67 8.48 -2.39
C THR A 193 -13.90 7.59 -2.60
N LEU A 194 -13.73 6.31 -2.37
CA LEU A 194 -14.75 5.27 -2.47
C LEU A 194 -14.94 4.61 -1.10
N ASP A 195 -16.15 4.66 -0.55
CA ASP A 195 -16.51 3.87 0.63
C ASP A 195 -16.64 2.40 0.20
N LEU A 196 -15.66 1.58 0.60
CA LEU A 196 -15.48 0.21 0.11
C LEU A 196 -16.65 -0.70 0.49
N PHE A 197 -17.18 -0.51 1.70
CA PHE A 197 -18.25 -1.34 2.26
C PHE A 197 -19.61 -0.62 2.26
N GLY A 198 -19.63 0.70 2.02
CA GLY A 198 -20.84 1.53 2.06
C GLY A 198 -21.33 1.84 3.48
N ASP A 199 -20.53 1.53 4.49
CA ASP A 199 -20.81 1.74 5.91
C ASP A 199 -19.83 2.71 6.58
N GLY A 200 -18.93 3.31 5.80
CA GLY A 200 -17.95 4.29 6.23
C GLY A 200 -16.81 3.75 7.09
N SER A 201 -16.62 2.42 7.16
CA SER A 201 -15.55 1.79 7.93
C SER A 201 -14.20 1.80 7.22
N VAL A 202 -14.18 1.72 5.89
CA VAL A 202 -12.96 1.74 5.07
C VAL A 202 -13.22 2.53 3.80
N TYR A 203 -12.39 3.54 3.54
CA TYR A 203 -12.40 4.30 2.29
C TYR A 203 -11.16 3.98 1.47
N VAL A 204 -11.34 3.69 0.19
CA VAL A 204 -10.26 3.73 -0.79
C VAL A 204 -10.06 5.18 -1.24
N ILE A 205 -8.81 5.62 -1.33
CA ILE A 205 -8.45 6.97 -1.76
C ILE A 205 -7.57 6.86 -3.00
N ASP A 206 -7.99 7.50 -4.09
CA ASP A 206 -7.14 7.64 -5.29
C ASP A 206 -5.95 8.54 -4.95
N THR A 207 -4.73 7.99 -5.10
CA THR A 207 -3.48 8.67 -4.70
C THR A 207 -2.46 8.61 -5.84
N PRO A 208 -2.75 9.26 -6.98
CA PRO A 208 -1.98 9.05 -8.19
C PRO A 208 -0.59 9.69 -8.11
N GLY A 209 0.30 9.25 -9.00
CA GLY A 209 1.64 9.80 -9.18
C GLY A 209 2.74 8.74 -9.12
N HIS A 210 2.71 7.87 -8.11
CA HIS A 210 3.69 6.79 -8.00
C HIS A 210 3.58 5.79 -9.14
N LEU A 211 2.39 5.23 -9.32
CA LEU A 211 2.05 4.32 -10.41
C LEU A 211 0.58 4.57 -10.82
N PRO A 212 0.20 4.38 -12.09
CA PRO A 212 -1.21 4.33 -12.45
C PRO A 212 -1.97 3.31 -11.60
N GLY A 213 -3.13 3.71 -11.07
CA GLY A 213 -3.94 2.90 -10.16
C GLY A 213 -3.40 2.82 -8.72
N HIS A 214 -2.52 3.72 -8.30
CA HIS A 214 -2.08 3.79 -6.90
C HIS A 214 -3.22 4.27 -5.98
N VAL A 215 -3.47 3.52 -4.90
CA VAL A 215 -4.52 3.79 -3.92
C VAL A 215 -4.04 3.67 -2.48
N ASN A 216 -4.67 4.44 -1.60
CA ASN A 216 -4.50 4.37 -0.14
C ASN A 216 -5.79 3.82 0.51
N LEU A 217 -5.70 3.29 1.73
CA LEU A 217 -6.87 2.93 2.54
C LEU A 217 -6.97 3.73 3.82
N LEU A 218 -8.08 4.43 4.01
CA LEU A 218 -8.44 5.10 5.26
C LEU A 218 -9.39 4.20 6.07
N CYS A 219 -8.88 3.69 7.19
CA CYS A 219 -9.54 2.71 8.04
C CYS A 219 -10.07 3.37 9.33
N ARG A 220 -11.36 3.19 9.60
CA ARG A 220 -12.02 3.65 10.84
C ARG A 220 -11.88 2.61 11.94
N MET A 221 -11.02 2.87 12.92
CA MET A 221 -10.94 2.07 14.14
C MET A 221 -11.79 2.72 15.24
N LYS A 222 -12.01 1.99 16.34
CA LYS A 222 -12.89 2.42 17.43
C LYS A 222 -12.44 3.73 18.08
N GLU A 223 -11.14 3.92 18.22
CA GLU A 223 -10.54 5.05 18.97
C GLU A 223 -9.90 6.10 18.05
N ARG A 224 -9.53 5.73 16.83
CA ARG A 224 -8.78 6.56 15.89
C ARG A 224 -8.97 6.09 14.45
N TRP A 225 -8.40 6.82 13.52
CA TRP A 225 -8.26 6.40 12.13
C TRP A 225 -6.81 6.01 11.82
N VAL A 226 -6.66 5.20 10.79
CA VAL A 226 -5.36 4.88 10.20
C VAL A 226 -5.46 5.04 8.69
N LEU A 227 -4.52 5.75 8.09
CA LEU A 227 -4.40 5.90 6.64
C LEU A 227 -3.16 5.14 6.15
N LEU A 228 -3.41 4.02 5.50
CA LEU A 228 -2.41 3.14 4.91
C LEU A 228 -2.03 3.67 3.53
N CYS A 229 -0.79 4.14 3.39
CA CYS A 229 -0.39 5.03 2.30
C CYS A 229 0.32 4.34 1.12
N GLY A 230 0.62 3.04 1.23
CA GLY A 230 1.48 2.35 0.26
C GLY A 230 2.74 3.16 -0.03
N ASP A 231 3.02 3.34 -1.32
CA ASP A 231 4.14 4.14 -1.83
C ASP A 231 3.78 5.57 -2.27
N ALA A 232 2.69 6.14 -1.74
CA ALA A 232 2.42 7.57 -1.93
C ALA A 232 3.61 8.43 -1.46
N PHE A 233 4.34 7.94 -0.45
CA PHE A 233 5.67 8.40 -0.07
C PHE A 233 6.49 7.23 0.48
N HIS A 234 7.81 7.25 0.29
CA HIS A 234 8.71 6.15 0.71
C HIS A 234 9.53 6.49 1.97
N ASP A 235 9.43 7.74 2.44
CA ASP A 235 10.17 8.24 3.61
C ASP A 235 9.29 9.24 4.37
N ARG A 236 9.15 9.08 5.69
CA ARG A 236 8.35 9.95 6.55
C ARG A 236 8.71 11.43 6.39
N ARG A 237 9.97 11.75 6.08
CA ARG A 237 10.43 13.13 5.87
C ARG A 237 9.82 13.80 4.63
N LEU A 238 9.34 13.00 3.67
CA LEU A 238 8.52 13.50 2.58
C LEU A 238 7.14 13.93 3.10
N LEU A 239 6.55 13.21 4.06
CA LEU A 239 5.29 13.60 4.69
C LEU A 239 5.47 14.83 5.60
N THR A 240 6.54 14.92 6.38
CA THR A 240 6.77 16.08 7.27
C THR A 240 7.22 17.35 6.53
N GLY A 241 7.65 17.21 5.27
CA GLY A 241 8.19 18.32 4.47
C GLY A 241 9.65 18.65 4.78
N GLU A 242 10.34 17.81 5.55
CA GLU A 242 11.78 17.91 5.79
C GLU A 242 12.62 17.56 4.56
N LYS A 243 12.04 16.78 3.63
CA LYS A 243 12.64 16.36 2.36
C LYS A 243 11.65 16.52 1.21
N GLU A 244 12.23 16.69 0.03
CA GLU A 244 11.54 16.68 -1.26
C GLU A 244 11.76 15.35 -1.98
N ILE A 245 10.95 15.08 -3.02
CA ILE A 245 11.06 13.88 -3.84
C ILE A 245 12.45 13.81 -4.50
N GLY A 246 13.13 12.67 -4.32
CA GLY A 246 14.40 12.36 -4.97
C GLY A 246 14.29 12.21 -6.49
N THR A 247 15.34 12.62 -7.19
CA THR A 247 15.52 12.41 -8.63
C THR A 247 16.98 12.14 -8.95
N TRP A 248 17.24 11.40 -10.01
CA TRP A 248 18.59 11.12 -10.48
C TRP A 248 18.70 11.31 -12.00
N GLU A 249 19.94 11.43 -12.48
CA GLU A 249 20.21 11.50 -13.92
C GLU A 249 20.27 10.09 -14.51
N GLY A 250 19.50 9.86 -15.56
CA GLY A 250 19.50 8.63 -16.35
C GLY A 250 20.68 8.57 -17.32
N ALA A 251 20.86 7.42 -17.97
CA ALA A 251 22.00 7.20 -18.86
C ALA A 251 22.00 8.12 -20.10
N GLY A 252 20.84 8.66 -20.49
CA GLY A 252 20.68 9.62 -21.59
C GLY A 252 20.63 11.09 -21.14
N GLY A 253 20.90 11.38 -19.86
CA GLY A 253 20.82 12.74 -19.29
C GLY A 253 19.41 13.18 -18.88
N GLU A 254 18.41 12.30 -19.02
CA GLU A 254 17.06 12.55 -18.54
C GLU A 254 16.98 12.55 -17.01
N THR A 255 16.09 13.35 -16.43
CA THR A 255 15.79 13.26 -15.00
C THR A 255 14.80 12.13 -14.75
N ILE A 256 15.20 11.14 -13.95
CA ILE A 256 14.38 10.00 -13.55
C ILE A 256 13.90 10.20 -12.11
N CYS A 257 12.71 9.68 -11.82
CA CYS A 257 12.11 9.62 -10.50
C CYS A 257 11.58 8.20 -10.26
N ILE A 258 11.45 7.82 -8.98
CA ILE A 258 10.79 6.56 -8.63
C ILE A 258 9.29 6.62 -8.96
N HIS A 259 8.67 7.79 -8.78
CA HIS A 259 7.30 8.06 -9.16
C HIS A 259 7.22 8.26 -10.68
N VAL A 260 6.27 7.57 -11.32
CA VAL A 260 6.03 7.69 -12.77
C VAL A 260 5.66 9.12 -13.17
N ASP A 261 4.85 9.79 -12.35
CA ASP A 261 4.54 11.21 -12.46
C ASP A 261 4.91 11.92 -11.15
N LYS A 262 6.07 12.57 -11.17
CA LYS A 262 6.61 13.30 -10.02
C LYS A 262 5.72 14.47 -9.58
N GLU A 263 5.11 15.18 -10.52
CA GLU A 263 4.30 16.37 -10.20
C GLU A 263 3.01 15.92 -9.50
N LEU A 264 2.36 14.89 -10.05
CA LEU A 264 1.16 14.32 -9.46
C LEU A 264 1.44 13.65 -8.12
N ALA A 265 2.57 12.95 -7.98
CA ALA A 265 3.01 12.40 -6.70
C ALA A 265 3.26 13.50 -5.66
N GLY A 266 3.87 14.62 -6.06
CA GLY A 266 4.09 15.78 -5.20
C GLY A 266 2.78 16.39 -4.69
N GLU A 267 1.76 16.46 -5.55
CA GLU A 267 0.42 16.93 -5.17
C GLU A 267 -0.29 15.94 -4.23
N SER A 268 -0.17 14.63 -4.48
CA SER A 268 -0.66 13.58 -3.57
C SER A 268 -0.01 13.67 -2.20
N ILE A 269 1.32 13.81 -2.14
CA ILE A 269 2.06 14.01 -0.88
C ILE A 269 1.57 15.28 -0.20
N ARG A 270 1.43 16.40 -0.91
CA ARG A 270 0.92 17.67 -0.35
C ARG A 270 -0.44 17.49 0.34
N ARG A 271 -1.37 16.76 -0.29
CA ARG A 271 -2.69 16.45 0.29
C ARG A 271 -2.58 15.56 1.52
N LEU A 272 -1.68 14.58 1.52
CA LEU A 272 -1.39 13.76 2.70
C LEU A 272 -0.83 14.62 3.86
N ARG A 273 0.10 15.56 3.59
CA ARG A 273 0.59 16.49 4.63
C ARG A 273 -0.53 17.37 5.19
N GLU A 274 -1.39 17.87 4.30
CA GLU A 274 -2.55 18.66 4.70
C GLU A 274 -3.51 17.85 5.57
N PHE A 275 -3.78 16.60 5.20
CA PHE A 275 -4.62 15.68 5.97
C PHE A 275 -4.02 15.39 7.34
N ASP A 276 -2.75 14.99 7.41
CA ASP A 276 -2.00 14.72 8.65
C ASP A 276 -2.07 15.89 9.63
N ARG A 277 -1.84 17.12 9.13
CA ARG A 277 -1.95 18.35 9.93
C ARG A 277 -3.38 18.62 10.42
N LEU A 278 -4.39 18.30 9.61
CA LEU A 278 -5.79 18.56 9.93
C LEU A 278 -6.36 17.53 10.92
N THR A 279 -5.93 16.28 10.86
CA THR A 279 -6.38 15.20 11.75
C THR A 279 -5.56 15.10 13.02
N GLY A 280 -4.27 15.44 12.99
CA GLY A 280 -3.38 15.28 14.14
C GLY A 280 -3.45 13.85 14.69
N GLU A 281 -3.60 13.71 16.01
CA GLU A 281 -3.70 12.41 16.69
C GLU A 281 -4.95 11.60 16.34
N GLU A 282 -5.96 12.20 15.69
CA GLU A 282 -7.16 11.46 15.26
C GLU A 282 -6.87 10.44 14.16
N CYS A 283 -5.82 10.64 13.35
CA CYS A 283 -5.45 9.73 12.26
C CYS A 283 -3.94 9.55 12.15
N GLU A 284 -3.48 8.31 12.16
CA GLU A 284 -2.08 7.98 11.90
C GLU A 284 -1.89 7.61 10.43
N LEU A 285 -0.95 8.26 9.74
CA LEU A 285 -0.54 7.90 8.38
C LEU A 285 0.65 6.95 8.43
N ILE A 286 0.59 5.86 7.66
CA ILE A 286 1.62 4.81 7.63
C ILE A 286 1.94 4.46 6.18
N ALA A 287 3.18 4.67 5.73
CA ALA A 287 3.65 4.22 4.41
C ALA A 287 4.21 2.79 4.45
N ALA A 288 4.38 2.17 3.29
CA ALA A 288 4.84 0.79 3.19
C ALA A 288 6.28 0.60 3.74
N HIS A 289 7.13 1.61 3.59
CA HIS A 289 8.56 1.53 3.86
C HIS A 289 9.00 2.32 5.11
N GLU A 290 8.29 2.15 6.23
CA GLU A 290 8.60 2.86 7.48
C GLU A 290 9.24 1.96 8.55
N GLU A 291 10.57 1.83 8.49
CA GLU A 291 11.38 1.04 9.41
C GLU A 291 11.31 1.55 10.86
N VAL A 292 11.34 2.87 11.06
CA VAL A 292 11.25 3.49 12.39
C VAL A 292 9.87 3.31 13.00
N TRP A 293 8.82 3.39 12.17
CA TRP A 293 7.46 3.15 12.61
C TRP A 293 7.28 1.69 13.03
N LEU A 294 7.75 0.74 12.21
CA LEU A 294 7.67 -0.69 12.52
C LEU A 294 8.41 -1.02 13.82
N GLU A 295 9.60 -0.46 14.04
CA GLU A 295 10.37 -0.70 15.25
C GLU A 295 9.64 -0.25 16.53
N ARG A 296 8.89 0.85 16.46
CA ARG A 296 8.11 1.40 17.58
C ARG A 296 6.81 0.64 17.87
N ASN A 297 6.34 -0.15 16.91
CA ASN A 297 5.04 -0.83 16.95
C ASN A 297 5.19 -2.36 16.86
N ARG A 298 6.35 -2.93 17.22
CA ARG A 298 6.64 -4.37 17.10
C ARG A 298 5.65 -5.24 17.87
N GLU A 299 5.13 -4.75 18.98
CA GLU A 299 4.11 -5.40 19.81
C GLU A 299 2.73 -5.46 19.15
N LYS A 300 2.50 -4.67 18.11
CA LYS A 300 1.24 -4.61 17.35
C LYS A 300 1.27 -5.46 16.09
N ILE A 301 2.41 -6.03 15.72
CA ILE A 301 2.52 -6.96 14.59
C ILE A 301 1.54 -8.12 14.80
N PHE A 302 0.84 -8.52 13.73
CA PHE A 302 -0.09 -9.64 13.75
C PHE A 302 0.51 -10.84 14.50
N PRO A 303 -0.22 -11.44 15.47
CA PRO A 303 -1.67 -11.30 15.73
C PRO A 303 -2.09 -10.07 16.56
N GLY A 304 -1.19 -9.13 16.86
CA GLY A 304 -1.52 -7.83 17.45
C GLY A 304 -2.36 -6.93 16.54
N VAL A 305 -2.88 -5.84 17.10
CA VAL A 305 -3.69 -4.82 16.41
C VAL A 305 -3.22 -3.42 16.77
N LEU A 306 -3.46 -2.45 15.88
CA LEU A 306 -3.04 -1.04 16.01
C LEU A 306 -3.73 -0.20 17.09
#